data_AF-A0A957UPB1-F1
#
_entry.id   AF-A0A957UPB1-F1
#
_cell.length_a   1.000
_cell.length_b   1.000
_cell.length_c   1.000
_cell.angle_alpha   90.00
_cell.angle_beta   90.00
_cell.angle_gamma   90.00
#
_symmetry.space_group_name_H-M   'P 1'
#
loop_
_entity.id
_entity.type
_entity.pdbx_description
1 polymer ?
#
loop_
_entity_poly.entity_id
_entity_poly.type
_entity_poly.pdbx_seq_one_letter_code
_entity_poly.pdbx_strand_id
1 'polypeptide(L)'
;MFQNRRTHLRKYYAAWLLFATSIIGIAMGAFNSSPVAGAPIFSTFLPITSHGSAAAQPVIPAGEQVEGVASQLIGVSTGGHPIRAYTFGNGPQRVAFIGGIHGGYEWNTVLLAYEAIDYFARHPNAIPHNVTLQIVPAANPDGLQLVTGSLSRFT
;
A
#
# COMPACT_ATOMS: atom_id res chain seq x y z
N MET A 1 -34.26 40.16 -3.38
CA MET A 1 -32.86 39.69 -3.51
C MET A 1 -32.69 38.35 -2.79
N PHE A 2 -33.28 37.26 -3.30
CA PHE A 2 -33.21 35.92 -2.66
C PHE A 2 -33.42 34.78 -3.67
N GLN A 3 -32.73 34.83 -4.81
CA GLN A 3 -32.98 33.85 -5.89
C GLN A 3 -31.71 33.23 -6.49
N ASN A 4 -30.61 33.18 -5.72
CA ASN A 4 -29.36 32.59 -6.22
C ASN A 4 -28.64 31.61 -5.27
N ARG A 5 -29.31 31.13 -4.22
CA ARG A 5 -28.72 30.13 -3.28
C ARG A 5 -29.27 28.70 -3.41
N ARG A 6 -30.05 28.39 -4.45
CA ARG A 6 -30.58 27.03 -4.69
C ARG A 6 -29.84 26.23 -5.77
N THR A 7 -29.00 26.87 -6.58
CA THR A 7 -28.24 26.22 -7.67
C THR A 7 -26.90 25.66 -7.21
N HIS A 8 -26.25 26.28 -6.22
CA HIS A 8 -24.97 25.78 -5.69
C HIS A 8 -25.13 24.55 -4.79
N LEU A 9 -26.19 24.46 -3.99
CA LEU A 9 -26.41 23.31 -3.10
C LEU A 9 -26.64 22.00 -3.89
N ARG A 10 -27.33 22.06 -5.04
CA ARG A 10 -27.63 20.88 -5.88
C ARG A 10 -26.39 20.27 -6.54
N LYS A 11 -25.33 21.05 -6.77
CA LYS A 11 -24.05 20.54 -7.32
C LYS A 11 -23.27 19.72 -6.28
N TYR A 12 -23.33 20.10 -5.01
CA TYR A 12 -22.69 19.35 -3.93
C TYR A 12 -23.48 18.10 -3.55
N TYR A 13 -24.82 18.12 -3.59
CA TYR A 13 -25.63 16.92 -3.36
C TYR A 13 -25.49 15.87 -4.48
N ALA A 14 -25.35 16.28 -5.74
CA ALA A 14 -25.12 15.34 -6.85
C ALA A 14 -23.71 14.71 -6.82
N ALA A 15 -22.69 15.47 -6.39
CA ALA A 15 -21.35 14.94 -6.16
C ALA A 15 -21.29 14.00 -4.94
N TRP A 16 -22.11 14.24 -3.91
CA TRP A 16 -22.18 13.37 -2.73
C TRP A 16 -22.96 12.06 -2.98
N LEU A 17 -24.03 12.09 -3.79
CA LEU A 17 -24.83 10.90 -4.11
C LEU A 17 -24.09 9.90 -5.02
N LEU A 18 -23.14 10.36 -5.85
CA LEU A 18 -22.27 9.48 -6.64
C LEU A 18 -21.08 8.93 -5.84
N PHE A 19 -20.75 9.52 -4.68
CA PHE A 19 -19.71 9.05 -3.78
C PHE A 19 -20.23 8.02 -2.77
N ALA A 20 -21.51 8.10 -2.38
CA ALA A 20 -22.13 7.17 -1.43
C ALA A 20 -22.61 5.83 -2.02
N THR A 21 -22.75 5.70 -3.36
CA THR A 21 -23.17 4.44 -4.01
C THR A 21 -22.02 3.50 -4.38
N SER A 22 -20.75 3.87 -4.14
CA SER A 22 -19.60 2.98 -4.40
C SER A 22 -19.22 2.08 -3.21
N ILE A 23 -19.98 2.08 -2.11
CA ILE A 23 -19.73 1.24 -0.93
C ILE A 23 -20.77 0.11 -0.77
N ILE A 24 -21.70 -0.08 -1.71
CA ILE A 24 -22.67 -1.21 -1.66
C ILE A 24 -22.89 -1.80 -3.06
N GLY A 25 -22.35 -3.00 -3.30
CA GLY A 25 -22.46 -3.80 -4.53
C GLY A 25 -21.07 -4.06 -5.11
N ILE A 26 -20.39 -5.17 -4.83
CA ILE A 26 -20.74 -6.52 -5.32
C ILE A 26 -20.45 -7.54 -4.22
N ALA A 27 -21.49 -7.92 -3.50
CA ALA A 27 -21.66 -9.27 -2.99
C ALA A 27 -22.94 -9.79 -3.68
N MET A 28 -22.87 -11.00 -4.24
CA MET A 28 -23.85 -11.67 -5.12
C MET A 28 -23.64 -11.50 -6.63
N GLY A 29 -22.63 -12.22 -7.15
CA GLY A 29 -22.65 -12.77 -8.50
C GLY A 29 -22.60 -14.29 -8.37
N ALA A 30 -23.68 -14.96 -8.78
CA ALA A 30 -23.88 -16.39 -8.63
C ALA A 30 -22.75 -17.23 -9.26
N PHE A 31 -22.34 -18.27 -8.55
CA PHE A 31 -21.62 -19.41 -9.11
C PHE A 31 -22.50 -20.07 -10.18
N ASN A 32 -22.29 -19.72 -11.45
CA ASN A 32 -22.75 -20.54 -12.57
C ASN A 32 -21.56 -21.38 -13.04
N SER A 33 -21.46 -22.59 -12.51
CA SER A 33 -20.55 -23.63 -13.00
C SER A 33 -21.10 -24.15 -14.33
N SER A 34 -20.55 -23.73 -15.46
CA SER A 34 -20.71 -24.47 -16.71
C SER A 34 -19.79 -25.70 -16.67
N PRO A 35 -20.28 -26.93 -16.92
CA PRO A 35 -19.40 -28.08 -17.02
C PRO A 35 -18.66 -27.99 -18.36
N VAL A 36 -17.39 -27.59 -18.32
CA VAL A 36 -16.50 -27.81 -19.46
C VAL A 36 -16.16 -29.29 -19.48
N ALA A 37 -16.78 -30.01 -20.42
CA ALA A 37 -16.47 -31.39 -20.73
C ALA A 37 -14.96 -31.55 -21.00
N GLY A 38 -14.36 -32.54 -20.37
CA GLY A 38 -12.92 -32.80 -20.45
C GLY A 38 -12.45 -33.06 -21.87
N ALA A 39 -11.59 -32.19 -22.38
CA ALA A 39 -10.73 -32.49 -23.52
C ALA A 39 -9.40 -33.05 -22.99
N PRO A 40 -8.87 -34.16 -23.55
CA PRO A 40 -7.55 -34.66 -23.16
C PRO A 40 -6.47 -33.69 -23.67
N ILE A 41 -5.84 -32.96 -22.75
CA ILE A 41 -4.65 -32.17 -23.04
C ILE A 41 -3.46 -33.10 -23.22
N PHE A 42 -3.07 -33.32 -24.47
CA PHE A 42 -1.77 -33.88 -24.81
C PHE A 42 -0.68 -32.85 -24.45
N SER A 43 0.15 -33.18 -23.46
CA SER A 43 1.28 -32.36 -23.03
C SER A 43 2.46 -32.55 -23.98
N THR A 44 2.54 -31.73 -25.03
CA THR A 44 3.78 -31.61 -25.81
C THR A 44 4.66 -30.54 -25.17
N PHE A 45 5.65 -30.95 -24.38
CA PHE A 45 6.67 -30.04 -23.86
C PHE A 45 7.54 -29.56 -25.02
N LEU A 46 7.47 -28.28 -25.36
CA LEU A 46 8.50 -27.61 -26.16
C LEU A 46 9.69 -27.27 -25.24
N PRO A 47 10.94 -27.52 -25.64
CA PRO A 47 12.08 -27.05 -24.87
C PRO A 47 12.12 -25.52 -24.94
N ILE A 48 11.91 -24.86 -23.79
CA ILE A 48 12.13 -23.42 -23.66
C ILE A 48 13.63 -23.17 -23.77
N THR A 49 14.05 -22.53 -24.85
CA THR A 49 15.38 -21.96 -24.96
C THR A 49 15.50 -20.79 -23.98
N SER A 50 16.21 -21.04 -22.87
CA SER A 50 16.63 -20.01 -21.93
C SER A 50 17.51 -18.99 -22.65
N HIS A 51 16.92 -17.87 -23.05
CA HIS A 51 17.69 -16.68 -23.43
C HIS A 51 18.05 -15.97 -22.13
N GLY A 52 19.26 -16.22 -21.63
CA GLY A 52 19.85 -15.51 -20.50
C GLY A 52 20.07 -14.04 -20.86
N SER A 53 19.01 -13.24 -20.77
CA SER A 53 19.14 -11.80 -20.62
C SER A 53 19.30 -11.55 -19.13
N ALA A 54 20.54 -11.30 -18.71
CA ALA A 54 20.81 -10.76 -17.38
C ALA A 54 20.16 -9.37 -17.30
N ALA A 55 18.88 -9.34 -16.94
CA ALA A 55 18.21 -8.11 -16.57
C ALA A 55 19.01 -7.51 -15.42
N ALA A 56 19.55 -6.32 -15.63
CA ALA A 56 20.19 -5.55 -14.58
C ALA A 56 19.23 -5.52 -13.39
N GLN A 57 19.67 -6.01 -12.23
CA GLN A 57 18.89 -5.87 -11.02
C GLN A 57 18.56 -4.39 -10.87
N PRO A 58 17.30 -4.01 -10.58
CA PRO A 58 16.98 -2.64 -10.26
C PRO A 58 17.96 -2.20 -9.16
N VAL A 59 18.75 -1.17 -9.43
CA VAL A 59 19.57 -0.54 -8.39
C VAL A 59 18.57 0.05 -7.41
N ILE A 60 18.21 -0.71 -6.38
CA ILE A 60 17.26 -0.28 -5.36
C ILE A 60 17.88 0.97 -4.75
N PRO A 61 17.25 2.16 -4.88
CA PRO A 61 17.75 3.33 -4.20
C PRO A 61 17.83 3.00 -2.72
N ALA A 62 18.99 3.24 -2.12
CA ALA A 62 19.16 3.15 -0.68
C ALA A 62 18.05 4.00 -0.06
N GLY A 63 17.04 3.33 0.50
CA GLY A 63 15.95 4.02 1.16
C GLY A 63 16.53 4.78 2.33
N GLU A 64 15.98 5.96 2.56
CA GLU A 64 16.21 6.77 3.74
C GLU A 64 16.27 5.86 4.98
N GLN A 65 17.47 5.76 5.57
CA GLN A 65 17.67 5.02 6.81
C GLN A 65 17.14 5.94 7.91
N VAL A 66 16.11 5.52 8.63
CA VAL A 66 15.86 6.15 9.93
C VAL A 66 17.08 5.81 10.79
N GLU A 67 17.76 6.84 11.28
CA GLU A 67 19.04 6.68 11.97
C GLU A 67 18.93 5.64 13.09
N GLY A 68 19.70 4.56 12.99
CA GLY A 68 19.70 3.46 13.96
C GLY A 68 18.62 2.39 13.78
N VAL A 69 17.69 2.49 12.81
CA VAL A 69 16.68 1.45 12.54
C VAL A 69 16.79 0.93 11.12
N ALA A 70 17.26 -0.33 10.99
CA ALA A 70 17.28 -1.02 9.71
C ALA A 70 15.86 -1.25 9.18
N SER A 71 15.66 -1.02 7.88
CA SER A 71 14.41 -1.34 7.19
C SER A 71 14.56 -2.57 6.29
N GLN A 72 13.48 -3.34 6.14
CA GLN A 72 13.38 -4.46 5.23
C GLN A 72 12.55 -4.07 4.00
N LEU A 73 13.06 -4.36 2.79
CA LEU A 73 12.23 -4.30 1.58
C LEU A 73 11.24 -5.47 1.60
N ILE A 74 9.95 -5.16 1.57
CA ILE A 74 8.88 -6.18 1.60
C ILE A 74 8.14 -6.33 0.27
N GLY A 75 8.39 -5.42 -0.67
CA GLY A 75 7.78 -5.45 -1.99
C GLY A 75 8.12 -4.22 -2.80
N VAL A 76 7.54 -4.14 -3.98
CA VAL A 76 7.68 -3.03 -4.92
C VAL A 76 6.27 -2.66 -5.40
N SER A 77 5.97 -1.38 -5.50
CA SER A 77 4.70 -0.87 -6.02
C SER A 77 4.58 -1.11 -7.53
N THR A 78 3.39 -0.86 -8.10
CA THR A 78 3.17 -0.96 -9.55
C THR A 78 4.07 0.00 -10.34
N GLY A 79 4.35 1.18 -9.78
CA GLY A 79 5.30 2.16 -10.33
C GLY A 79 6.78 1.81 -10.14
N GLY A 80 7.11 0.66 -9.55
CA GLY A 80 8.49 0.24 -9.36
C GLY A 80 9.17 0.81 -8.11
N HIS A 81 8.41 1.39 -7.17
CA HIS A 81 8.97 2.02 -5.98
C HIS A 81 9.03 1.04 -4.79
N PRO A 82 10.10 1.08 -3.97
CA PRO A 82 10.28 0.15 -2.87
C PRO A 82 9.26 0.38 -1.75
N ILE A 83 8.66 -0.70 -1.24
CA ILE A 83 7.82 -0.69 -0.05
C ILE A 83 8.64 -1.29 1.10
N ARG A 84 8.83 -0.50 2.17
CA ARG A 84 9.73 -0.83 3.28
C ARG A 84 8.96 -1.06 4.58
N ALA A 85 9.45 -1.98 5.40
CA ALA A 85 8.96 -2.24 6.73
C ALA A 85 10.06 -2.04 7.78
N TYR A 86 9.68 -1.55 8.95
CA TYR A 86 10.53 -1.36 10.13
C TYR A 86 10.01 -2.27 11.23
N THR A 87 10.86 -3.11 11.80
CA THR A 87 10.46 -4.10 12.80
C THR A 87 11.06 -3.76 14.15
N PHE A 88 10.23 -3.83 15.18
CA PHE A 88 10.62 -3.57 16.56
C PHE A 88 10.08 -4.66 17.49
N GLY A 89 10.81 -4.93 18.58
CA GLY A 89 10.51 -6.04 19.47
C GLY A 89 10.74 -7.40 18.84
N ASN A 90 10.46 -8.46 19.58
CA ASN A 90 10.69 -9.85 19.19
C ASN A 90 9.70 -10.83 19.85
N GLY A 91 8.60 -10.32 20.38
CA GLY A 91 7.59 -11.14 21.04
C GLY A 91 6.70 -11.93 20.06
N PRO A 92 6.01 -12.97 20.55
CA PRO A 92 5.23 -13.88 19.70
C PRO A 92 3.99 -13.23 19.05
N GLN A 93 3.41 -12.18 19.64
CA GLN A 93 2.27 -11.48 19.07
C GLN A 93 2.75 -10.48 18.01
N ARG A 94 2.28 -10.62 16.77
CA ARG A 94 2.67 -9.73 15.66
C ARG A 94 1.60 -8.67 15.43
N VAL A 95 2.02 -7.41 15.36
CA VAL A 95 1.15 -6.26 15.07
C VAL A 95 1.73 -5.53 13.86
N ALA A 96 0.89 -5.23 12.87
CA ALA A 96 1.27 -4.41 11.73
C ALA A 96 0.62 -3.03 11.84
N PHE A 97 1.40 -1.98 11.69
CA PHE A 97 0.93 -0.60 11.58
C PHE A 97 1.28 -0.05 10.19
N ILE A 98 0.28 0.25 9.39
CA ILE A 98 0.46 0.56 7.97
C ILE A 98 -0.09 1.95 7.68
N GLY A 99 0.78 2.84 7.22
CA GLY A 99 0.45 4.18 6.74
C GLY A 99 0.41 4.26 5.22
N GLY A 100 -0.17 5.34 4.70
CA GLY A 100 -0.11 5.69 3.28
C GLY A 100 -0.73 4.66 2.35
N ILE A 101 -1.78 3.96 2.76
CA ILE A 101 -2.55 3.06 1.86
C ILE A 101 -3.19 3.89 0.74
N HIS A 102 -3.85 4.99 1.11
CA HIS A 102 -4.18 6.06 0.19
C HIS A 102 -3.07 7.11 0.16
N GLY A 103 -1.95 6.79 -0.50
CA GLY A 103 -0.76 7.63 -0.53
C GLY A 103 -1.00 9.08 -0.99
N GLY A 104 -2.02 9.33 -1.81
CA GLY A 104 -2.39 10.67 -2.25
C GLY A 104 -3.36 11.42 -1.34
N TYR A 105 -4.54 10.86 -1.05
CA TYR A 105 -5.58 11.56 -0.26
C TYR A 105 -5.27 11.62 1.23
N GLU A 106 -4.67 10.56 1.77
CA GLU A 106 -4.39 10.39 3.20
C GLU A 106 -2.88 10.34 3.43
N TRP A 107 -2.15 11.13 2.64
CA TRP A 107 -0.69 11.21 2.68
C TRP A 107 -0.17 11.54 4.09
N ASN A 108 -0.96 12.27 4.89
CA ASN A 108 -0.61 12.62 6.27
C ASN A 108 -0.40 11.41 7.18
N THR A 109 -1.00 10.26 6.88
CA THR A 109 -0.77 9.01 7.63
C THR A 109 0.65 8.46 7.46
N VAL A 110 1.35 8.85 6.40
CA VAL A 110 2.78 8.55 6.20
C VAL A 110 3.62 9.26 7.26
N LEU A 111 3.31 10.53 7.60
CA LEU A 111 3.98 11.25 8.69
C LEU A 111 3.79 10.54 10.01
N LEU A 112 2.55 10.20 10.36
CA LEU A 112 2.26 9.51 11.61
C LEU A 112 3.02 8.20 11.74
N ALA A 113 3.12 7.43 10.66
CA ALA A 113 3.89 6.18 10.66
C ALA A 113 5.39 6.44 10.86
N TYR A 114 5.95 7.47 10.23
CA TYR A 114 7.34 7.87 10.45
C TYR A 114 7.62 8.41 11.85
N GLU A 115 6.69 9.19 12.43
CA GLU A 115 6.76 9.64 13.83
C GLU A 115 6.72 8.45 14.79
N ALA A 116 5.88 7.44 14.50
CA ALA A 116 5.84 6.21 15.29
C ALA A 116 7.17 5.44 15.21
N ILE A 117 7.77 5.35 14.02
CA ILE A 117 9.12 4.76 13.85
C ILE A 117 10.14 5.51 14.72
N ASP A 118 10.16 6.85 14.66
CA ASP A 118 11.08 7.67 15.48
C ASP A 118 10.83 7.52 16.98
N TYR A 119 9.57 7.40 17.37
CA TYR A 119 9.18 7.23 18.76
C TYR A 119 9.69 5.89 19.30
N PHE A 120 9.39 4.78 18.62
CA PHE A 120 9.77 3.44 19.07
C PHE A 120 11.28 3.17 18.96
N ALA A 121 11.97 3.82 18.02
CA ALA A 121 13.42 3.81 17.96
C ALA A 121 14.06 4.39 19.23
N ARG A 122 13.51 5.51 19.73
CA ARG A 122 14.00 6.19 20.95
C ARG A 122 13.47 5.60 22.25
N HIS A 123 12.36 4.86 22.19
CA HIS A 123 11.69 4.29 23.35
C HIS A 123 11.41 2.79 23.15
N PRO A 124 12.43 1.94 23.02
CA PRO A 124 12.23 0.51 22.76
C PRO A 124 11.39 -0.18 23.84
N ASN A 125 11.46 0.29 25.09
CA ASN A 125 10.67 -0.23 26.22
C ASN A 125 9.17 0.12 26.14
N ALA A 126 8.75 1.01 25.24
CA ALA A 126 7.33 1.30 25.02
C ALA A 126 6.61 0.17 24.27
N ILE A 127 7.36 -0.76 23.66
CA ILE A 127 6.81 -1.95 23.02
C ILE A 127 6.73 -3.06 24.07
N PRO A 128 5.54 -3.64 24.30
CA PRO A 128 5.40 -4.77 25.21
C PRO A 128 6.30 -5.95 24.79
N HIS A 129 6.92 -6.64 25.76
CA HIS A 129 7.83 -7.76 25.49
C HIS A 129 7.19 -8.91 24.70
N ASN A 130 5.87 -9.07 24.77
CA ASN A 130 5.14 -10.09 24.03
C ASN A 130 4.80 -9.68 22.58
N VAL A 131 5.16 -8.46 22.15
CA VAL A 131 4.83 -7.89 20.84
C VAL A 131 6.06 -7.82 19.92
N THR A 132 5.85 -8.15 18.66
CA THR A 132 6.66 -7.72 17.51
C THR A 132 5.83 -6.73 16.70
N LEU A 133 6.26 -5.48 16.61
CA LEU A 133 5.61 -4.42 15.86
C LEU A 133 6.31 -4.23 14.51
N GLN A 134 5.56 -4.31 13.42
CA GLN A 134 6.04 -4.00 12.08
C GLN A 134 5.34 -2.74 11.56
N ILE A 135 6.10 -1.74 11.14
CA ILE A 135 5.58 -0.48 10.62
C ILE A 135 5.92 -0.36 9.14
N VAL A 136 4.91 -0.14 8.30
CA VAL A 136 5.06 0.16 6.87
C VAL A 136 4.58 1.60 6.65
N PRO A 137 5.47 2.58 6.48
CA PRO A 137 5.06 3.98 6.48
C PRO A 137 4.30 4.40 5.23
N ALA A 138 4.65 3.84 4.07
CA ALA A 138 3.99 4.12 2.80
C ALA A 138 3.71 2.81 2.05
N ALA A 139 2.47 2.31 2.15
CA ALA A 139 2.03 1.14 1.39
C ALA A 139 1.75 1.44 -0.09
N ASN A 140 1.40 2.69 -0.41
CA ASN A 140 1.20 3.19 -1.77
C ASN A 140 2.16 4.36 -2.07
N PRO A 141 3.45 4.07 -2.28
CA PRO A 141 4.44 5.11 -2.57
C PRO A 141 4.20 5.80 -3.92
N ASP A 142 3.54 5.13 -4.88
CA ASP A 142 3.17 5.73 -6.17
C ASP A 142 2.20 6.91 -5.97
N GLY A 143 1.14 6.69 -5.20
CA GLY A 143 0.16 7.73 -4.88
C GLY A 143 0.75 8.87 -4.07
N LEU A 144 1.69 8.57 -3.16
CA LEU A 144 2.40 9.58 -2.37
C LEU A 144 3.27 10.48 -3.25
N GLN A 145 4.03 9.89 -4.18
CA GLN A 145 4.90 10.63 -5.09
C GLN A 145 4.10 11.57 -5.98
N LEU A 146 2.93 11.15 -6.46
CA LEU A 146 2.08 11.99 -7.31
C LEU A 146 1.64 13.29 -6.62
N VAL A 147 1.43 13.26 -5.30
CA VAL A 147 0.91 14.42 -4.55
C VAL A 147 2.01 15.23 -3.86
N THR A 148 3.05 14.55 -3.37
CA THR A 148 4.10 15.18 -2.55
C THR A 148 5.44 15.35 -3.28
N GLY A 149 5.63 14.65 -4.41
CA GLY A 149 6.93 14.53 -5.06
C GLY A 149 7.92 13.60 -4.34
N SER A 150 7.54 12.99 -3.21
CA SER A 150 8.40 12.09 -2.42
C SER A 150 7.85 10.66 -2.37
N LEU A 151 8.74 9.70 -2.18
CA LEU A 151 8.42 8.27 -1.93
C LEU A 151 8.47 7.92 -0.43
N SER A 152 8.91 8.86 0.40
CA SER A 152 9.28 8.65 1.81
C SER A 152 8.81 9.86 2.64
N ARG A 153 9.55 10.20 3.70
CA ARG A 153 9.43 11.49 4.36
C ARG A 153 9.52 12.60 3.32
N PHE A 154 8.77 13.65 3.58
CA PHE A 154 8.77 14.87 2.79
C PHE A 154 8.95 16.03 3.76
N THR A 155 9.72 17.01 3.32
CA THR A 155 10.12 18.21 4.07
C THR A 155 9.64 19.45 3.34
#